data_AF-A0A934D3K3-F1
#
_entry.id   AF-A0A934D3K3-F1
#
_cell.length_a   1.000
_cell.length_b   1.000
_cell.length_c   1.000
_cell.angle_alpha   90.00
_cell.angle_beta   90.00
_cell.angle_gamma   90.00
#
_symmetry.space_group_name_H-M   'P 1'
#
loop_
_entity.id
_entity.type
_entity.pdbx_description
1 polymer ?
#
loop_
_entity_poly.entity_id
_entity_poly.type
_entity_poly.pdbx_seq_one_letter_code
_entity_poly.pdbx_strand_id
1 'polypeptide(L)'
;MPYIRKEQRPKLDALLGPLINHLQSVSIEDQDGALNYSITKIIRSLYPVKYFHLNRALGVLSAVTQELYRRVIGPYEDTKIQEHGDVVR
;
A
#
# COMPACT_ATOMS: atom_id res chain seq x y z
N MET A 1 2.43 9.87 3.73
CA MET A 1 3.43 9.45 4.74
C MET A 1 4.23 10.65 5.25
N PRO A 2 4.13 11.03 6.54
CA PRO A 2 4.74 12.26 7.08
C PRO A 2 6.27 12.21 7.19
N TYR A 3 6.87 11.02 7.19
CA TYR A 3 8.31 10.82 7.37
C TYR A 3 9.13 10.79 6.08
N ILE A 4 8.48 10.78 4.90
CA ILE A 4 9.18 10.97 3.62
C ILE A 4 9.12 12.44 3.23
N ARG A 5 10.30 13.05 3.04
CA ARG A 5 10.41 14.47 2.71
C ARG A 5 9.75 14.73 1.35
N LYS A 6 9.09 15.87 1.18
CA LYS A 6 8.29 16.15 -0.03
C LYS A 6 9.14 16.10 -1.29
N GLU A 7 10.40 16.50 -1.20
CA GLU A 7 11.35 16.58 -2.31
C GLU A 7 11.79 15.20 -2.80
N GLN A 8 11.64 14.16 -1.97
CA GLN A 8 11.99 12.78 -2.33
C GLN A 8 10.89 12.07 -3.13
N ARG A 9 9.64 12.55 -3.03
CA ARG A 9 8.47 11.89 -3.62
C ARG A 9 8.49 11.89 -5.15
N PRO A 10 8.76 13.01 -5.86
CA PRO A 10 8.68 13.05 -7.32
C PRO A 10 9.57 12.00 -8.00
N LYS A 11 10.76 11.74 -7.45
CA LYS A 11 11.65 10.70 -7.99
C LYS A 11 11.07 9.30 -7.83
N LEU A 12 10.46 9.00 -6.69
CA LEU A 12 9.81 7.71 -6.46
C LEU A 12 8.55 7.58 -7.32
N ASP A 13 7.74 8.63 -7.40
CA ASP A 13 6.51 8.64 -8.19
C ASP A 13 6.81 8.42 -9.68
N ALA A 14 7.88 9.03 -10.21
CA ALA A 14 8.33 8.81 -11.59
C ALA A 14 8.74 7.35 -11.86
N LEU A 15 9.34 6.66 -10.89
CA LEU A 15 9.72 5.25 -11.01
C LEU A 15 8.52 4.32 -10.84
N LEU A 16 7.56 4.68 -9.99
CA LEU A 16 6.35 3.91 -9.73
C LEU A 16 5.31 4.06 -10.84
N GLY A 17 5.26 5.20 -11.53
CA GLY A 17 4.28 5.51 -12.57
C GLY A 17 4.14 4.41 -13.63
N PRO A 18 5.23 3.97 -14.31
CA PRO A 18 5.15 2.89 -15.29
C PRO A 18 4.64 1.57 -14.71
N LEU A 19 5.02 1.22 -13.48
CA LEU A 19 4.54 0.01 -12.81
C LEU A 19 3.04 0.11 -12.51
N ILE A 20 2.58 1.25 -11.97
CA ILE A 20 1.16 1.48 -11.67
C ILE A 20 0.35 1.42 -12.97
N ASN A 21 0.80 2.06 -14.03
CA ASN A 21 0.13 2.02 -15.34
C ASN A 21 -0.01 0.58 -15.86
N HIS A 22 1.03 -0.24 -15.70
CA HIS A 22 0.97 -1.64 -16.07
C HIS A 22 -0.05 -2.42 -15.21
N LEU A 23 -0.02 -2.25 -13.89
CA LEU A 23 -0.96 -2.88 -12.97
C LEU A 23 -2.42 -2.44 -13.22
N GLN A 24 -2.65 -1.24 -13.74
CA GLN A 24 -3.96 -0.76 -14.15
C GLN A 24 -4.42 -1.29 -15.52
N SER A 25 -3.47 -1.78 -16.34
CA SER A 25 -3.76 -2.28 -17.69
C SER A 25 -4.16 -3.75 -17.75
N VAL A 26 -3.89 -4.52 -16.68
CA VAL A 26 -4.28 -5.94 -16.59
C VAL A 26 -5.75 -6.07 -16.20
N SER A 27 -6.31 -7.28 -16.37
CA SER A 27 -7.68 -7.59 -15.94
C SER A 27 -7.85 -7.41 -14.43
N ILE A 28 -9.09 -7.20 -13.96
CA ILE A 28 -9.35 -7.06 -12.53
C ILE A 28 -9.03 -8.38 -11.79
N GLU A 29 -9.25 -9.51 -12.44
CA GLU A 29 -8.95 -10.85 -11.94
C GLU A 29 -7.44 -11.05 -11.72
N ASP A 30 -6.60 -10.45 -12.58
CA ASP A 30 -5.14 -10.57 -12.52
C ASP A 30 -4.48 -9.45 -11.70
N GLN A 31 -5.16 -8.33 -11.50
CA GLN A 31 -4.60 -7.12 -10.88
C GLN A 31 -4.07 -7.38 -9.47
N ASP A 32 -4.84 -8.09 -8.64
CA ASP A 32 -4.45 -8.42 -7.27
C ASP A 32 -3.22 -9.35 -7.24
N GLY A 33 -3.18 -10.33 -8.14
CA GLY A 33 -2.04 -11.24 -8.29
C GLY A 33 -0.78 -10.49 -8.73
N ALA A 34 -0.91 -9.59 -9.71
CA ALA A 34 0.19 -8.78 -10.22
C ALA A 34 0.74 -7.80 -9.16
N LEU A 35 -0.15 -7.17 -8.38
CA LEU A 35 0.24 -6.30 -7.27
C LEU A 35 0.96 -7.10 -6.17
N ASN A 36 0.39 -8.24 -5.76
CA ASN A 36 0.99 -9.10 -4.74
C ASN A 36 2.39 -9.60 -5.16
N TYR A 37 2.53 -10.02 -6.42
CA TYR A 37 3.83 -10.40 -6.99
C TYR A 37 4.83 -9.24 -6.95
N SER A 38 4.40 -8.04 -7.35
CA SER A 38 5.25 -6.85 -7.38
C SER A 38 5.77 -6.48 -5.99
N ILE A 39 4.89 -6.44 -4.99
CA ILE A 39 5.26 -6.19 -3.60
C ILE A 39 6.23 -7.27 -3.10
N THR A 40 5.92 -8.54 -3.37
CA THR A 40 6.79 -9.68 -2.99
C THR A 40 8.19 -9.55 -3.58
N LYS A 41 8.30 -9.18 -4.86
CA LYS A 41 9.59 -8.95 -5.52
C LYS A 41 10.35 -7.79 -4.91
N ILE A 42 9.70 -6.65 -4.64
CA ILE A 42 10.31 -5.50 -3.98
C ILE A 42 10.88 -5.90 -2.61
N ILE A 43 10.09 -6.59 -1.78
CA ILE A 43 10.53 -7.05 -0.46
C ILE A 43 11.71 -8.00 -0.57
N ARG A 44 11.64 -9.03 -1.43
CA ARG A 44 12.74 -10.00 -1.59
C ARG A 44 14.02 -9.37 -2.13
N SER A 45 13.92 -8.30 -2.90
CA SER A 45 15.08 -7.58 -3.44
C SER A 45 15.72 -6.61 -2.43
N LEU A 46 14.95 -6.08 -1.48
CA LEU A 46 15.44 -5.10 -0.50
C LEU A 46 15.91 -5.74 0.82
N TYR A 47 15.35 -6.89 1.20
CA TYR A 47 15.59 -7.51 2.51
C TYR A 47 16.32 -8.86 2.38
N PRO A 48 17.53 -9.01 2.95
CA PRO A 48 18.20 -10.31 3.04
C PRO A 48 17.41 -11.35 3.84
N VAL A 49 17.63 -12.63 3.55
CA VAL A 49 16.98 -13.75 4.28
C VAL A 49 17.65 -13.97 5.64
N LYS A 50 17.37 -13.06 6.57
CA LYS A 50 17.70 -13.17 7.99
C LYS A 50 16.53 -12.63 8.81
N TYR A 51 16.27 -13.25 9.95
CA TYR A 51 15.13 -12.92 10.82
C TYR A 51 14.99 -11.42 11.07
N PHE A 52 16.08 -10.73 11.41
CA PHE A 52 16.09 -9.27 11.64
C PHE A 52 15.51 -8.48 10.45
N HIS A 53 15.92 -8.80 9.23
CA HIS A 53 15.45 -8.10 8.03
C HIS A 53 14.01 -8.46 7.68
N LEU A 54 13.63 -9.73 7.84
CA LEU A 54 12.26 -10.18 7.60
C LEU A 54 11.29 -9.56 8.60
N ASN A 55 11.66 -9.45 9.87
CA ASN A 55 10.86 -8.77 10.89
C ASN A 55 10.68 -7.28 10.55
N ARG A 56 11.72 -6.61 10.03
CA ARG A 56 11.60 -5.23 9.53
C ARG A 56 10.67 -5.12 8.33
N ALA A 57 10.73 -6.05 7.38
CA ALA A 57 9.84 -6.07 6.23
C ALA A 57 8.38 -6.25 6.66
N LEU A 58 8.11 -7.19 7.58
CA LEU A 58 6.79 -7.38 8.17
C LEU A 58 6.27 -6.11 8.83
N GLY A 59 7.10 -5.42 9.61
CA GLY A 59 6.73 -4.14 10.21
C GLY A 59 6.33 -3.06 9.19
N VAL A 60 7.04 -2.98 8.05
CA VAL A 60 6.68 -2.05 6.96
C VAL A 60 5.33 -2.43 6.33
N LEU A 61 5.12 -3.71 6.03
CA LEU A 61 3.85 -4.18 5.45
C LEU A 61 2.67 -3.91 6.39
N SER A 62 2.82 -4.18 7.69
CA SER A 62 1.80 -3.84 8.68
C SER A 62 1.52 -2.34 8.74
N ALA A 63 2.56 -1.50 8.69
CA ALA A 63 2.40 -0.05 8.67
C ALA A 63 1.67 0.44 7.40
N VAL A 64 1.91 -0.18 6.24
CA VAL A 64 1.17 0.12 5.00
C VAL A 64 -0.31 -0.19 5.14
N THR A 65 -0.67 -1.35 5.69
CA THR A 65 -2.08 -1.72 5.96
C THR A 65 -2.75 -0.74 6.91
N GLN A 66 -2.07 -0.36 8.00
CA GLN A 66 -2.62 0.58 8.98
C GLN A 66 -2.79 2.00 8.41
N GLU A 67 -1.86 2.46 7.57
CA GLU A 67 -2.00 3.76 6.89
C GLU A 67 -3.14 3.74 5.88
N LEU A 68 -3.31 2.65 5.10
CA LEU A 68 -4.46 2.46 4.20
C LEU A 68 -5.78 2.56 4.97
N TYR A 69 -5.89 1.84 6.08
CA TYR A 69 -7.09 1.85 6.89
C TYR A 69 -7.38 3.26 7.43
N ARG A 70 -6.41 3.89 8.08
CA ARG A 70 -6.59 5.19 8.72
C ARG A 70 -6.80 6.35 7.75
N ARG A 71 -6.16 6.35 6.57
CA ARG A 71 -6.16 7.49 5.65
C ARG A 71 -7.15 7.38 4.51
N VAL A 72 -7.59 6.17 4.18
CA VAL A 72 -8.47 5.92 3.04
C VAL A 72 -9.77 5.29 3.50
N ILE A 73 -9.69 4.17 4.22
CA ILE A 73 -10.89 3.42 4.62
C ILE A 73 -11.70 4.17 5.68
N GLY A 74 -11.07 4.65 6.75
CA GLY A 74 -11.76 5.39 7.82
C GLY A 74 -12.56 6.60 7.34
N PRO A 75 -11.98 7.53 6.55
CA PRO A 75 -12.75 8.64 5.98
C PRO A 75 -13.89 8.22 5.05
N TYR A 76 -13.72 7.10 4.34
CA TYR A 76 -14.79 6.51 3.53
C TYR A 76 -15.91 5.94 4.42
N GLU A 77 -15.58 5.23 5.48
CA GLU A 77 -16.52 4.71 6.48
C GLU A 77 -17.28 5.85 7.18
N ASP A 78 -16.60 6.92 7.57
CA ASP A 78 -17.21 8.13 8.15
C ASP A 78 -18.29 8.69 7.20
N THR A 79 -18.00 8.73 5.91
CA THR A 79 -18.96 9.16 4.87
C THR A 79 -20.16 8.20 4.81
N LYS A 80 -19.91 6.89 4.81
CA LYS A 80 -20.98 5.88 4.78
C LYS A 80 -21.83 5.85 6.04
N ILE A 81 -21.27 6.19 7.20
CA ILE A 81 -22.01 6.35 8.45
C ILE A 81 -22.99 7.54 8.35
N GLN A 82 -22.57 8.67 7.75
CA GLN A 82 -23.49 9.79 7.53
C GLN A 82 -24.61 9.44 6.54
N GLU A 83 -24.31 8.63 5.51
CA GLU A 83 -25.28 8.25 4.47
C GLU A 83 -26.27 7.18 4.92
N HIS A 84 -25.81 6.16 5.64
CA HIS A 84 -26.58 4.94 5.91
C HIS A 84 -26.82 4.66 7.40
N GLY A 85 -26.27 5.49 8.29
CA GLY A 85 -26.27 5.27 9.72
C GLY A 85 -25.11 4.39 10.20
N ASP A 86 -24.83 4.47 11.49
CA ASP A 86 -23.81 3.66 12.15
C ASP A 86 -24.43 2.36 12.69
N VAL A 87 -23.66 1.28 12.67
CA VAL A 87 -24.04 -0.02 13.24
C VAL A 87 -23.93 -0.01 14.76
N VAL A 88 -23.06 0.84 15.34
CA VAL A 88 -22.79 0.86 16.79
C VAL A 88 -23.73 1.82 17.56
N ARG A 89 -24.95 2.05 17.04
CA ARG A 89 -26.00 2.80 17.75
C ARG A 89 -27.04 1.89 18.40
#